data_AF-A0A0Q9TFX0-F1
#
_entry.id   AF-A0A0Q9TFX0-F1
#
_cell.length_a   1.000
_cell.length_b   1.000
_cell.length_c   1.000
_cell.angle_alpha   90.00
_cell.angle_beta   90.00
_cell.angle_gamma   90.00
#
_symmetry.space_group_name_H-M   'P 1'
#
loop_
_entity.id
_entity.type
_entity.pdbx_description
1 polymer ?
#
loop_
_entity_poly.entity_id
_entity_poly.type
_entity_poly.pdbx_seq_one_letter_code
_entity_poly.pdbx_strand_id
1 'polypeptide(L)' 'MGRYEVAEGLLTVADAATTRMAGPPEAMEQEQRLLGLLDAPQAFVVTGDRLQVGDGETLALLVRPREGFDVG' A
#
# COMPACT_ATOMS: atom_id res chain seq x y z
N MET A 1 1.79 -1.16 15.49
CA MET A 1 2.77 -0.99 14.40
C MET A 1 2.72 -2.25 13.58
N GLY A 2 2.42 -2.14 12.28
CA GLY A 2 2.44 -3.29 11.37
C GLY A 2 3.85 -3.79 11.12
N ARG A 3 3.95 -5.01 10.61
CA ARG A 3 5.18 -5.67 10.18
C ARG A 3 5.12 -5.93 8.69
N TYR A 4 6.29 -6.00 8.06
CA TYR A 4 6.38 -6.46 6.68
C TYR A 4 7.56 -7.41 6.50
N GLU A 5 7.47 -8.26 5.49
CA GLU A 5 8.53 -9.14 5.04
C GLU A 5 8.60 -9.13 3.51
N VAL A 6 9.81 -9.25 2.98
CA VAL A 6 10.06 -9.45 1.55
C VAL A 6 10.80 -10.77 1.40
N ALA A 7 10.17 -11.73 0.73
CA ALA A 7 10.75 -13.03 0.44
C ALA A 7 10.28 -13.49 -0.94
N GLU A 8 11.18 -14.08 -1.72
CA GLU A 8 10.84 -14.68 -3.03
C GLU A 8 10.13 -13.73 -4.02
N GLY A 9 10.40 -12.41 -3.93
CA GLY A 9 9.75 -11.40 -4.77
C GLY A 9 8.33 -11.01 -4.34
N LEU A 10 7.88 -11.49 -3.18
CA LEU A 10 6.59 -11.17 -2.59
C LEU A 10 6.75 -10.23 -1.39
N LEU A 11 5.80 -9.31 -1.25
CA LEU A 11 5.60 -8.43 -0.11
C LEU A 11 4.47 -8.99 0.76
N THR A 12 4.80 -9.32 2.01
CA THR A 12 3.81 -9.69 3.01
C THR A 12 3.69 -8.56 4.02
N VAL A 13 2.47 -8.12 4.32
CA VAL A 13 2.17 -7.15 5.37
C VAL A 13 1.33 -7.83 6.44
N ALA A 14 1.76 -7.75 7.70
CA ALA A 14 1.11 -8.40 8.82
C ALA A 14 0.80 -7.38 9.92
N ASP A 15 -0.28 -7.63 10.67
CA ASP A 15 -0.70 -6.80 11.80
C ASP A 15 -0.86 -5.31 11.43
N ALA A 16 -1.31 -5.02 10.21
CA ALA A 16 -1.59 -3.67 9.76
C ALA A 16 -2.69 -3.06 10.65
N ALA A 17 -2.27 -2.23 11.60
CA ALA A 17 -3.18 -1.51 12.49
C ALA A 17 -3.54 -0.18 11.84
N THR A 18 -4.83 0.03 11.58
CA THR A 18 -5.36 1.32 11.11
C THR A 18 -6.20 1.97 12.20
N THR A 19 -6.20 3.30 12.24
CA THR A 19 -7.06 4.07 13.14
C THR A 19 -8.42 4.25 12.50
N ARG A 20 -9.51 4.20 13.28
CA ARG A 20 -10.86 4.37 12.71
C ARG A 20 -11.05 5.76 12.11
N MET A 21 -11.11 5.79 10.78
CA MET A 21 -12.09 6.48 9.92
C MET A 21 -12.43 7.93 10.31
N ALA A 22 -11.50 8.83 10.09
CA ALA A 22 -11.78 10.26 9.90
C ALA A 22 -10.95 10.76 8.71
N GLY A 23 -11.61 11.21 7.65
CA GLY A 23 -10.97 11.68 6.43
C GLY A 23 -11.97 11.82 5.28
N PRO A 24 -11.53 12.31 4.10
CA PRO A 24 -12.37 12.33 2.91
C PRO A 24 -12.86 10.92 2.54
N PRO A 25 -14.14 10.73 2.16
CA PRO A 25 -14.69 9.41 1.83
C PRO A 25 -13.86 8.64 0.78
N GLU A 26 -13.36 9.36 -0.22
CA GLU A 26 -12.53 8.80 -1.30
C GLU A 26 -11.21 8.22 -0.78
N ALA A 27 -10.56 8.91 0.18
CA ALA A 27 -9.34 8.45 0.81
C ALA A 27 -9.58 7.20 1.68
N MET A 28 -10.72 7.16 2.36
CA MET A 28 -11.12 6.00 3.19
C MET A 28 -11.45 4.77 2.33
N GLU A 29 -12.11 4.96 1.17
CA GLU A 29 -12.32 3.88 0.20
C GLU A 29 -10.99 3.36 -0.37
N GLN A 30 -10.05 4.26 -0.67
CA GLN A 30 -8.72 3.88 -1.13
C GLN A 30 -7.95 3.10 -0.05
N GLU A 31 -8.01 3.54 1.22
CA GLU A 31 -7.42 2.82 2.35
C GLU A 31 -7.97 1.39 2.43
N GLN A 32 -9.30 1.21 2.41
CA GLN A 32 -9.91 -0.12 2.48
C GLN A 32 -9.49 -1.03 1.32
N ARG A 33 -9.43 -0.50 0.08
CA ARG A 33 -8.95 -1.27 -1.08
C ARG A 33 -7.49 -1.68 -0.93
N LEU A 34 -6.63 -0.77 -0.46
CA LEU A 34 -5.21 -1.07 -0.24
C LEU A 34 -5.02 -2.12 0.86
N LEU A 35 -5.76 -2.03 1.96
CA LEU A 35 -5.70 -3.03 3.03
C LEU A 35 -6.13 -4.40 2.53
N GLY A 36 -7.26 -4.49 1.81
CA GLY A 36 -7.72 -5.76 1.24
C GLY A 36 -6.73 -6.37 0.25
N LEU A 37 -5.99 -5.55 -0.51
CA LEU A 37 -4.90 -6.02 -1.36
C LEU A 37 -3.74 -6.62 -0.55
N LEU A 38 -3.42 -6.01 0.61
CA LEU A 38 -2.29 -6.42 1.45
C LEU A 38 -2.61 -7.56 2.42
N ASP A 39 -3.86 -8.04 2.48
CA ASP A 39 -4.27 -9.20 3.29
C ASP A 39 -3.66 -10.54 2.80
N ALA A 40 -3.03 -10.54 1.63
CA ALA A 40 -2.28 -11.66 1.06
C ALA A 40 -0.89 -11.21 0.58
N PRO A 41 0.10 -12.12 0.50
CA PRO A 41 1.38 -11.82 -0.12
C PRO A 41 1.21 -11.35 -1.57
N GLN A 42 1.84 -10.21 -1.91
CA GLN A 42 1.72 -9.61 -3.23
C GLN A 42 3.05 -9.59 -3.97
N ALA A 43 3.03 -9.92 -5.26
CA ALA A 43 4.15 -9.58 -6.14
C ALA A 43 4.29 -8.06 -6.22
N PHE A 44 5.53 -7.58 -6.33
CA PHE A 44 5.78 -6.15 -6.41
C PHE A 44 7.03 -5.81 -7.20
N VAL A 45 7.07 -4.58 -7.71
CA VAL A 45 8.24 -3.99 -8.36
C VAL A 45 8.44 -2.57 -7.83
N VAL A 46 9.67 -2.27 -7.42
CA VAL A 46 10.08 -0.90 -7.08
C VAL A 46 10.85 -0.30 -8.24
N THR A 47 10.43 0.86 -8.73
CA THR A 47 11.12 1.63 -9.77
C THR A 47 11.18 3.10 -9.35
N GLY A 48 12.37 3.56 -8.94
CA GLY A 48 12.57 4.93 -8.47
C GLY A 48 11.76 5.23 -7.20
N ASP A 49 10.80 6.15 -7.32
CA ASP A 49 9.88 6.56 -6.26
C ASP A 49 8.53 5.82 -6.28
N ARG A 50 8.39 4.81 -7.16
CA ARG A 50 7.16 4.06 -7.37
C ARG A 50 7.28 2.64 -6.86
N LEU A 51 6.27 2.20 -6.12
CA LEU A 51 6.00 0.81 -5.79
C LEU A 51 4.76 0.36 -6.58
N GLN A 52 4.94 -0.58 -7.49
CA GLN A 52 3.84 -1.30 -8.14
C GLN A 52 3.58 -2.60 -7.41
N VAL A 53 2.32 -2.89 -7.13
CA VAL A 53 1.86 -4.13 -6.49
C VAL A 53 0.96 -4.88 -7.48
N GLY A 54 1.24 -6.17 -7.67
CA GLY A 54 0.56 -7.06 -8.61
C GLY A 54 1.52 -7.92 -9.44
N ASP A 55 1.00 -8.99 -10.04
CA ASP A 55 1.74 -10.05 -10.76
C ASP A 55 1.63 -9.93 -12.29
N GLY A 56 1.70 -8.70 -12.81
CA GLY A 56 1.61 -8.40 -14.24
C GLY A 56 0.40 -7.54 -14.61
N GLU A 57 -0.64 -7.53 -13.78
CA GLU A 57 -1.66 -6.48 -13.76
C GLU A 57 -1.38 -5.55 -12.57
N THR A 58 -1.22 -4.24 -12.81
CA THR A 58 -0.99 -3.29 -11.72
C THR A 58 -2.27 -3.12 -10.91
N LEU A 59 -2.29 -3.68 -9.69
CA LEU A 59 -3.41 -3.57 -8.76
C LEU A 59 -3.32 -2.28 -7.92
N ALA A 60 -2.10 -1.87 -7.56
CA ALA A 60 -1.85 -0.60 -6.90
C ALA A 60 -0.52 0.03 -7.33
N LEU A 61 -0.50 1.36 -7.41
CA LEU A 61 0.68 2.17 -7.60
C LEU A 61 0.81 3.14 -6.43
N LEU A 62 1.84 2.95 -5.60
CA LEU A 62 2.18 3.87 -4.53
C LEU A 62 3.36 4.73 -4.98
N VAL A 63 3.20 6.05 -4.85
CA VAL A 63 4.25 7.02 -5.17
C VAL A 63 4.74 7.61 -3.87
N ARG A 64 6.06 7.58 -3.64
CA ARG A 64 6.64 8.27 -2.49
C ARG A 64 6.31 9.75 -2.60
N PRO A 65 5.67 10.35 -1.57
CA PRO A 65 5.40 11.78 -1.59
C PRO A 65 6.72 12.56 -1.70
N ARG A 66 6.68 13.65 -2.45
CA ARG A 66 7.78 14.63 -2.46
C ARG A 66 7.82 15.31 -1.10
N GLU A 67 9.00 15.78 -0.68
CA GLU A 67 9.10 16.56 0.57
C GLU A 67 8.09 17.72 0.54
N GLY A 68 7.27 17.84 1.60
CA GLY A 68 6.23 18.86 1.72
C GLY A 68 4.88 18.54 1.07
N PHE A 69 4.62 17.30 0.64
CA PHE A 69 3.29 16.88 0.18
C PHE A 69 2.29 16.81 1.35
N ASP A 70 1.27 17.66 1.31
CA ASP A 70 0.17 17.67 2.27
C ASP A 70 -1.04 16.92 1.69
N VAL A 71 -1.51 15.91 2.41
CA VAL A 71 -2.73 15.16 2.12
C VAL A 71 -3.85 15.84 2.91
N GLY A 72 -4.37 16.94 2.36
CA GLY A 72 -5.39 17.78 3.00
C GLY A 72 -6.63 17.04 3.47
#